data_AF-A0A932ZNC1-F1
#
_entry.id   AF-A0A932ZNC1-F1
#
_cell.length_a   1.000
_cell.length_b   1.000
_cell.length_c   1.000
_cell.angle_alpha   90.00
_cell.angle_beta   90.00
_cell.angle_gamma   90.00
#
_symmetry.space_group_name_H-M   'P 1'
#
loop_
_entity.id
_entity.type
_entity.pdbx_description
1 polymer ?
#
loop_
_entity_poly.entity_id
_entity_poly.type
_entity_poly.pdbx_seq_one_letter_code
_entity_poly.pdbx_strand_id
1 'polypeptide(L)'
;MKKIPIAAVSSLALLAVWLYPAKEAKAIPAWARKYNADCSMCHTMNPRLNAMGHKFRRLGYKLPDEFDSAETKINAEELAKFTNYFGARGRPRIVYGKTPGATTNFDLQMHDVTLFYTGSVARNAGFFFELPFEPSAGNAFLEVGQILLNFGESDKFFFMRLGQMHQFSGVGFG
;
A
#
# COMPACT_ATOMS: atom_id res chain seq x y z
N MET A 1 -32.13 32.58 20.67
CA MET A 1 -31.43 31.41 20.07
C MET A 1 -30.39 30.91 21.08
N LYS A 2 -30.56 29.71 21.65
CA LYS A 2 -29.63 29.16 22.68
C LYS A 2 -28.35 28.69 21.99
N LYS A 3 -27.19 29.26 22.36
CA LYS A 3 -25.87 28.87 21.83
C LYS A 3 -25.46 27.56 22.50
N ILE A 4 -25.35 26.48 21.73
CA ILE A 4 -24.88 25.18 22.22
C ILE A 4 -23.35 25.27 22.38
N PRO A 5 -22.77 24.94 23.55
CA PRO A 5 -21.33 25.02 23.76
C PRO A 5 -20.61 23.97 22.91
N ILE A 6 -19.55 24.39 22.22
CA ILE A 6 -18.74 23.57 21.29
C ILE A 6 -18.21 22.29 21.98
N ALA A 7 -17.93 22.35 23.29
CA ALA A 7 -17.50 21.22 24.11
C ALA A 7 -18.56 20.10 24.23
N ALA A 8 -19.85 20.43 24.22
CA ALA A 8 -20.91 19.42 24.25
C ALA A 8 -21.04 18.70 22.90
N VAL A 9 -20.78 19.41 21.80
CA VAL A 9 -20.80 18.85 20.44
C VAL A 9 -19.62 17.89 20.22
N SER A 10 -18.42 18.26 20.67
CA SER A 10 -17.23 17.40 20.55
C SER A 10 -17.33 16.14 21.42
N SER A 11 -17.90 16.25 22.62
CA SER A 11 -18.11 15.10 23.53
C SER A 11 -19.13 14.11 22.95
N LEU A 12 -20.24 14.60 22.38
CA LEU A 12 -21.23 13.76 21.71
C LEU A 12 -20.65 13.07 20.46
N ALA A 13 -19.81 13.76 19.69
CA ALA A 13 -19.17 13.20 18.51
C ALA A 13 -18.21 12.05 18.87
N LEU A 14 -17.42 12.20 19.94
CA LEU A 14 -16.53 11.14 20.43
C LEU A 14 -17.32 9.93 20.92
N LEU A 15 -18.42 10.15 21.65
CA LEU A 15 -19.29 9.07 22.13
C LEU A 15 -19.99 8.34 20.96
N ALA A 16 -20.38 9.07 19.92
CA ALA A 16 -21.00 8.50 18.71
C ALA A 16 -20.01 7.63 17.91
N VAL A 17 -18.73 8.01 17.85
CA VAL A 17 -17.66 7.19 17.24
C VAL A 17 -17.42 5.92 18.07
N TRP A 18 -17.45 6.03 19.40
CA TRP A 18 -17.26 4.90 20.31
C TRP A 18 -18.38 3.86 20.26
N LEU A 19 -19.63 4.32 20.06
CA LEU A 19 -20.81 3.47 19.95
C LEU A 19 -21.02 2.90 18.54
N TYR A 20 -20.19 3.28 17.56
CA TYR A 20 -20.31 2.76 16.20
C TYR A 20 -19.77 1.31 16.16
N PRO A 21 -20.58 0.32 15.77
CA PRO A 21 -20.13 -1.07 15.74
C PRO A 21 -18.96 -1.20 14.77
N ALA A 22 -17.85 -1.77 15.25
CA ALA A 22 -16.70 -2.09 14.44
C ALA A 22 -17.11 -3.12 13.39
N LYS A 23 -17.45 -2.66 12.18
CA LYS A 23 -17.54 -3.53 11.01
C LYS A 23 -16.15 -4.10 10.74
N GLU A 24 -16.08 -5.32 10.21
CA GLU A 24 -14.83 -5.89 9.71
C GLU A 24 -14.11 -4.83 8.87
N ALA A 25 -12.95 -4.41 9.35
CA ALA A 25 -12.15 -3.44 8.64
C ALA A 25 -11.68 -4.10 7.34
N LYS A 26 -12.32 -3.77 6.22
CA LYS A 26 -11.88 -4.13 4.86
C LYS A 26 -10.60 -3.39 4.43
N ALA A 27 -9.77 -3.00 5.41
CA ALA A 27 -8.47 -2.37 5.25
C ALA A 27 -7.37 -3.38 4.92
N ILE A 28 -7.72 -4.64 4.61
CA ILE A 28 -6.81 -5.61 4.03
C ILE A 28 -6.20 -4.97 2.77
N PRO A 29 -4.86 -4.88 2.64
CA PRO A 29 -4.24 -4.25 1.48
C PRO A 29 -4.66 -4.95 0.18
N ALA A 30 -4.58 -4.21 -0.94
CA ALA A 30 -5.13 -4.60 -2.23
C ALA A 30 -4.98 -6.09 -2.57
N TRP A 31 -3.76 -6.61 -2.47
CA TRP A 31 -3.40 -7.97 -2.91
C TRP A 31 -3.86 -9.05 -1.96
N ALA A 32 -3.91 -8.74 -0.68
CA ALA A 32 -4.41 -9.67 0.32
C ALA A 32 -5.92 -9.93 0.15
N ARG A 33 -6.67 -9.01 -0.47
CA ARG A 33 -8.09 -9.28 -0.86
C ARG A 33 -8.21 -10.27 -2.02
N LYS A 34 -7.28 -10.27 -2.99
CA LYS A 34 -7.31 -11.22 -4.12
C LYS A 34 -7.16 -12.66 -3.62
N TYR A 35 -6.23 -12.88 -2.69
CA TYR A 35 -5.91 -14.23 -2.17
C TYR A 35 -6.59 -14.56 -0.84
N ASN A 36 -7.40 -13.65 -0.29
CA ASN A 36 -7.94 -13.73 1.06
C ASN A 36 -6.86 -14.12 2.10
N ALA A 37 -5.72 -13.44 2.02
CA ALA A 37 -4.53 -13.76 2.79
C ALA A 37 -4.30 -12.79 3.94
N ASP A 38 -3.79 -13.29 5.07
CA ASP A 38 -3.41 -12.46 6.21
C ASP A 38 -2.13 -11.64 5.94
N CYS A 39 -2.01 -10.50 6.60
CA CYS A 39 -0.84 -9.62 6.47
C CYS A 39 0.49 -10.34 6.78
N SER A 40 0.47 -11.29 7.73
CA SER A 40 1.63 -12.09 8.16
C SER A 40 2.13 -13.05 7.07
N MET A 41 1.28 -13.39 6.08
CA MET A 41 1.67 -14.22 4.95
C MET A 41 2.80 -13.53 4.17
N CYS A 42 2.72 -12.21 3.97
CA CYS A 42 3.70 -11.42 3.22
C CYS A 42 4.69 -10.64 4.10
N HIS A 43 4.31 -10.26 5.32
CA HIS A 43 5.09 -9.35 6.15
C HIS A 43 5.58 -10.01 7.43
N THR A 44 6.84 -9.76 7.80
CA THR A 44 7.36 -10.08 9.14
C THR A 44 6.88 -9.04 10.16
N MET A 45 6.89 -7.78 9.75
CA MET A 45 6.36 -6.63 10.47
C MET A 45 5.94 -5.65 9.38
N ASN A 46 4.66 -5.25 9.33
CA ASN A 46 4.22 -4.28 8.33
C ASN A 46 5.10 -3.01 8.44
N PRO A 47 5.79 -2.54 7.37
CA PRO A 47 5.71 -2.91 5.94
C PRO A 47 6.82 -3.83 5.41
N ARG A 48 7.73 -4.32 6.25
CA ARG A 48 8.85 -5.20 5.88
C ARG A 48 8.34 -6.55 5.37
N LEU A 49 8.75 -6.93 4.16
CA LEU A 49 8.41 -8.22 3.56
C LEU A 49 9.20 -9.37 4.20
N ASN A 50 8.57 -10.54 4.25
CA ASN A 50 9.21 -11.81 4.53
C ASN A 50 9.66 -12.49 3.21
N ALA A 51 10.27 -13.68 3.29
CA ALA A 51 10.73 -14.40 2.11
C ALA A 51 9.61 -14.66 1.08
N MET A 52 8.40 -14.96 1.55
CA MET A 52 7.23 -15.17 0.69
C MET A 52 6.83 -13.86 0.01
N GLY A 53 6.72 -12.75 0.74
CA GLY A 53 6.40 -11.43 0.18
C GLY A 53 7.40 -10.98 -0.89
N HIS A 54 8.70 -11.23 -0.68
CA HIS A 54 9.72 -10.99 -1.70
C HIS A 54 9.54 -11.89 -2.93
N LYS A 55 9.22 -13.19 -2.73
CA LYS A 55 8.95 -14.13 -3.83
C LYS A 55 7.71 -13.71 -4.62
N PHE A 56 6.59 -13.41 -3.95
CA PHE A 56 5.35 -12.92 -4.55
C PHE A 56 5.57 -11.70 -5.43
N ARG A 57 6.33 -10.72 -4.94
CA ARG A 57 6.65 -9.52 -5.70
C ARG A 57 7.53 -9.81 -6.92
N ARG A 58 8.53 -10.70 -6.78
CA ARG A 58 9.39 -11.11 -7.90
C ARG A 58 8.62 -11.89 -8.97
N LEU A 59 7.65 -12.71 -8.60
CA LEU A 59 6.78 -13.44 -9.54
C LEU A 59 5.71 -12.54 -10.21
N GLY A 60 5.78 -11.22 -10.02
CA GLY A 60 4.86 -10.26 -10.63
C GLY A 60 3.51 -10.23 -9.94
N TYR A 61 3.52 -10.27 -8.60
CA TYR A 61 2.32 -10.23 -7.74
C TYR A 61 1.41 -11.45 -7.92
N LYS A 62 2.04 -12.63 -7.97
CA LYS A 62 1.39 -13.95 -8.05
C LYS A 62 1.95 -14.90 -7.00
N LEU A 63 1.09 -15.76 -6.48
CA LEU A 63 1.53 -16.88 -5.64
C LEU A 63 2.26 -17.92 -6.51
N PRO A 64 3.18 -18.71 -5.94
CA PRO A 64 3.93 -19.74 -6.69
C PRO A 64 3.03 -20.67 -7.50
N ASP A 65 1.97 -21.20 -6.88
CA ASP A 65 1.05 -22.14 -7.53
C ASP A 65 0.30 -21.50 -8.72
N GLU A 66 -0.04 -20.21 -8.62
CA GLU A 66 -0.67 -19.46 -9.72
C GLU A 66 0.33 -19.16 -10.85
N PHE A 67 1.59 -18.93 -10.52
CA PHE A 67 2.66 -18.68 -11.48
C PHE A 67 2.99 -19.94 -12.30
N ASP A 68 3.01 -21.10 -11.64
CA ASP A 68 3.30 -22.39 -12.26
C ASP A 68 2.10 -22.93 -13.07
N SER A 69 0.89 -22.51 -12.74
CA SER A 69 -0.31 -22.85 -13.50
C SER A 69 -0.32 -22.22 -14.89
N ALA A 70 -0.57 -23.02 -15.92
CA ALA A 70 -0.83 -22.53 -17.27
C ALA A 70 -2.16 -21.76 -17.38
N GLU A 71 -2.99 -21.78 -16.35
CA GLU A 71 -4.31 -21.16 -16.30
C GLU A 71 -4.32 -19.74 -15.71
N THR A 72 -3.18 -19.02 -15.68
CA THR A 72 -3.20 -17.58 -15.34
C THR A 72 -3.92 -16.77 -16.44
N LYS A 73 -5.23 -16.96 -16.56
CA LYS A 73 -6.12 -16.15 -17.39
C LYS A 73 -6.50 -14.96 -16.54
N ILE A 74 -6.15 -13.77 -17.04
CA ILE A 74 -6.69 -12.54 -16.51
C ILE A 74 -8.16 -12.55 -16.88
N ASN A 75 -8.99 -12.98 -15.93
CA ASN A 75 -10.42 -13.05 -16.14
C ASN A 75 -10.95 -11.62 -16.19
N ALA A 76 -11.83 -11.29 -17.13
CA ALA A 76 -12.41 -9.94 -17.22
C ALA A 76 -13.09 -9.51 -15.89
N GLU A 77 -13.64 -10.47 -15.16
CA GLU A 77 -14.20 -10.27 -13.83
C GLU A 77 -13.14 -9.88 -12.77
N GLU A 78 -11.92 -10.38 -12.92
CA GLU A 78 -10.82 -10.08 -12.03
C GLU A 78 -10.21 -8.70 -12.32
N LEU A 79 -10.17 -8.29 -13.60
CA LEU A 79 -9.89 -6.89 -13.97
C LEU A 79 -10.98 -5.93 -13.49
N ALA A 80 -12.25 -6.36 -13.48
CA ALA A 80 -13.36 -5.56 -12.97
C ALA A 80 -13.24 -5.29 -11.46
N LYS A 81 -12.55 -6.16 -10.71
CA LYS A 81 -12.19 -5.96 -9.30
C LYS A 81 -10.97 -5.04 -9.17
N PHE A 82 -10.99 -3.88 -9.83
CA PHE A 82 -9.88 -2.92 -9.84
C PHE A 82 -9.40 -2.52 -8.43
N THR A 83 -10.32 -2.52 -7.46
CA THR A 83 -10.02 -2.24 -6.06
C THR A 83 -9.03 -3.25 -5.49
N ASN A 84 -8.99 -4.51 -5.92
CA ASN A 84 -8.02 -5.51 -5.46
C ASN A 84 -6.57 -5.23 -5.90
N TYR A 85 -6.37 -4.28 -6.81
CA TYR A 85 -5.04 -3.87 -7.25
C TYR A 85 -4.63 -2.50 -6.69
N PHE A 86 -5.56 -1.82 -6.01
CA PHE A 86 -5.39 -0.49 -5.45
C PHE A 86 -5.15 -0.48 -3.93
N GLY A 87 -4.06 0.17 -3.50
CA GLY A 87 -3.71 0.38 -2.11
C GLY A 87 -3.34 1.84 -1.82
N ALA A 88 -3.40 2.25 -0.56
CA ALA A 88 -2.96 3.57 -0.13
C ALA A 88 -2.16 3.48 1.17
N ARG A 89 -1.18 4.36 1.35
CA ARG A 89 -0.37 4.51 2.57
C ARG A 89 -0.33 5.97 2.96
N GLY A 90 -0.64 6.29 4.22
CA GLY A 90 -0.34 7.60 4.80
C GLY A 90 0.86 7.50 5.73
N ARG A 91 1.81 8.43 5.65
CA ARG A 91 2.94 8.51 6.59
C ARG A 91 2.84 9.79 7.44
N PRO A 92 2.24 9.75 8.63
CA PRO A 92 2.32 10.86 9.55
C PRO A 92 3.74 10.94 10.14
N ARG A 93 4.23 12.16 10.38
CA ARG A 93 5.49 12.44 11.07
C ARG A 93 5.20 13.40 12.22
N ILE A 94 5.81 13.12 13.37
CA ILE A 94 5.84 14.05 14.49
C ILE A 94 7.16 14.81 14.39
N VAL A 95 7.09 16.13 14.29
CA VAL A 95 8.25 17.01 14.26
C VAL A 95 8.39 17.67 15.62
N TYR A 96 9.56 17.48 16.24
CA TYR A 96 9.91 18.06 17.54
C TYR A 96 10.95 19.16 17.34
N GLY A 97 10.58 20.40 17.67
CA GLY A 97 11.48 21.54 17.66
C GLY A 97 11.76 22.03 19.07
N LYS A 98 13.04 22.03 19.47
CA LYS A 98 13.48 22.63 20.74
C LYS A 98 14.37 23.84 20.45
N THR A 99 13.81 25.03 20.60
CA THR A 99 14.59 26.28 20.53
C THR A 99 15.02 26.65 21.96
N PRO A 100 16.32 26.88 22.24
CA PRO A 100 16.76 27.32 23.57
C PRO A 100 16.06 28.62 23.96
N GLY A 101 15.33 28.60 25.09
CA GLY A 101 14.57 29.77 25.58
C GLY A 101 13.15 29.94 25.02
N ALA A 102 12.65 29.03 24.16
CA ALA A 102 11.26 29.06 23.66
C ALA A 102 10.44 27.84 24.10
N THR A 103 9.12 27.93 23.93
CA THR A 103 8.17 26.82 24.16
C THR A 103 8.41 25.66 23.22
N THR A 104 8.34 24.44 23.75
CA THR A 104 8.40 23.20 22.98
C THR A 104 7.22 23.12 22.02
N ASN A 105 7.49 22.99 20.73
CA ASN A 105 6.45 22.78 19.72
C ASN A 105 6.39 21.31 19.33
N PHE A 106 5.18 20.75 19.35
CA PHE A 106 4.84 19.44 18.79
C PHE A 106 3.97 19.65 17.58
N ASP A 107 4.45 19.26 16.42
CA ASP A 107 3.69 19.36 15.17
C ASP A 107 3.46 17.97 14.58
N LEU A 108 2.19 17.65 14.28
CA LEU A 108 1.80 16.43 13.61
C LEU A 108 1.56 16.76 12.14
N GLN A 109 2.51 16.39 11.30
CA GLN A 109 2.47 16.67 9.87
C GLN A 109 2.24 15.38 9.08
N MET A 110 1.46 15.44 8.01
CA MET A 110 1.36 14.34 7.05
C MET A 110 2.51 14.47 6.06
N HIS A 111 3.47 13.54 6.09
CA HIS A 111 4.61 13.60 5.19
C HIS A 111 4.20 13.26 3.75
N ASP A 112 3.44 12.18 3.58
CA ASP A 112 2.87 11.85 2.28
C ASP A 112 1.60 10.98 2.39
N VAL A 113 0.88 10.95 1.27
CA VAL A 113 -0.16 9.97 0.97
C VAL A 113 0.23 9.29 -0.34
N THR A 114 0.62 8.02 -0.27
CA THR A 114 1.03 7.24 -1.43
C THR A 114 -0.11 6.36 -1.92
N LEU A 115 -0.40 6.40 -3.21
CA LEU A 115 -1.28 5.44 -3.88
C LEU A 115 -0.45 4.37 -4.59
N PHE A 116 -0.90 3.13 -4.49
CA PHE A 116 -0.31 1.97 -5.15
C PHE A 116 -1.32 1.37 -6.11
N TYR A 117 -0.88 1.09 -7.34
CA TYR A 117 -1.63 0.30 -8.30
C TYR A 117 -0.73 -0.78 -8.88
N THR A 118 -1.02 -2.03 -8.58
CA THR A 118 -0.12 -3.13 -8.95
C THR A 118 -0.85 -4.45 -9.01
N GLY A 119 -0.41 -5.32 -9.92
CA GLY A 119 -1.03 -6.61 -10.16
C GLY A 119 -0.34 -7.39 -11.27
N SER A 120 -0.94 -8.51 -11.64
CA SER A 120 -0.56 -9.28 -12.83
C SER A 120 -1.45 -8.87 -14.00
N VAL A 121 -0.88 -8.79 -15.21
CA VAL A 121 -1.59 -8.47 -16.46
C VAL A 121 -1.47 -9.58 -17.50
N ALA A 122 -0.55 -10.52 -17.32
CA ALA A 122 -0.47 -11.75 -18.10
C ALA A 122 0.17 -12.87 -17.27
N ARG A 123 0.21 -14.10 -17.82
CA ARG A 123 0.95 -15.22 -17.23
C ARG A 123 2.41 -14.86 -16.93
N ASN A 124 3.07 -14.15 -17.84
CA ASN A 124 4.47 -13.76 -17.72
C ASN A 124 4.68 -12.26 -17.45
N ALA A 125 3.63 -11.48 -17.15
CA ALA A 125 3.73 -10.04 -16.98
C ALA A 125 2.92 -9.51 -15.79
N GLY A 126 3.52 -8.65 -14.98
CA GLY A 126 2.87 -7.85 -13.95
C GLY A 126 3.29 -6.39 -14.04
N PHE A 127 2.65 -5.52 -13.26
CA PHE A 127 2.91 -4.09 -13.23
C PHE A 127 2.90 -3.59 -11.79
N PHE A 128 3.63 -2.50 -11.51
CA PHE A 128 3.61 -1.79 -10.25
C PHE A 128 3.75 -0.29 -10.47
N PHE A 129 2.80 0.48 -9.92
CA PHE A 129 2.78 1.93 -9.92
C PHE A 129 2.68 2.45 -8.49
N GLU A 130 3.50 3.45 -8.17
CA GLU A 130 3.53 4.18 -6.91
C GLU A 130 3.43 5.68 -7.20
N LEU A 131 2.39 6.29 -6.66
CA LEU A 131 2.02 7.70 -6.84
C LEU A 131 1.96 8.38 -5.46
N PRO A 132 3.07 8.91 -4.94
CA PRO A 132 3.07 9.76 -3.76
C PRO A 132 2.43 11.12 -4.05
N PHE A 133 1.66 11.59 -3.08
CA PHE A 133 1.20 12.96 -2.94
C PHE A 133 1.77 13.53 -1.64
N GLU A 134 2.52 14.61 -1.72
CA GLU A 134 3.04 15.32 -0.55
C GLU A 134 2.20 16.58 -0.31
N PRO A 135 1.33 16.61 0.72
CA PRO A 135 0.45 17.75 0.97
C PRO A 135 1.19 19.07 1.22
N SER A 136 2.39 19.00 1.82
CA SER A 136 3.26 20.15 2.10
C SER A 136 3.85 20.80 0.85
N ALA A 137 4.12 20.02 -0.19
CA ALA A 137 4.72 20.49 -1.44
C ALA A 137 3.68 20.71 -2.55
N GLY A 138 2.45 20.21 -2.37
CA GLY A 138 1.35 20.38 -3.32
C GLY A 138 1.56 19.65 -4.65
N ASN A 139 2.51 18.72 -4.71
CA ASN A 139 2.87 17.97 -5.91
C ASN A 139 2.48 16.49 -5.81
N ALA A 140 2.10 15.93 -6.95
CA ALA A 140 1.98 14.49 -7.17
C ALA A 140 2.95 14.11 -8.27
N PHE A 141 3.72 13.05 -8.06
CA PHE A 141 4.63 12.54 -9.09
C PHE A 141 4.53 11.02 -9.15
N LEU A 142 4.82 10.46 -10.32
CA LEU A 142 5.02 9.01 -10.44
C LEU A 142 6.41 8.69 -9.88
N GLU A 143 6.46 8.05 -8.72
CA GLU A 143 7.74 7.66 -8.11
C GLU A 143 8.26 6.39 -8.76
N VAL A 144 7.39 5.38 -8.86
CA VAL A 144 7.70 4.10 -9.50
C VAL A 144 6.62 3.76 -10.50
N GLY A 145 7.01 3.42 -11.72
CA GLY A 145 6.13 2.87 -12.73
C GLY A 145 6.88 1.83 -13.53
N GLN A 146 6.60 0.56 -13.25
CA GLN A 146 7.35 -0.57 -13.81
C GLN A 146 6.44 -1.71 -14.26
N ILE A 147 6.91 -2.42 -15.29
CA ILE A 147 6.38 -3.70 -15.75
C ILE A 147 7.41 -4.78 -15.40
N LEU A 148 6.94 -5.88 -14.81
CA LEU A 148 7.73 -7.03 -14.43
C LEU A 148 7.41 -8.17 -15.38
N LEU A 149 8.41 -8.64 -16.14
CA LEU A 149 8.32 -9.79 -17.01
C LEU A 149 8.99 -10.99 -16.33
N ASN A 150 8.30 -12.13 -16.27
CA ASN A 150 8.74 -13.31 -15.54
C ASN A 150 8.66 -14.55 -16.44
N PHE A 151 9.73 -15.33 -16.47
CA PHE A 151 9.88 -16.51 -17.31
C PHE A 151 10.39 -17.70 -16.48
N GLY A 152 9.91 -18.90 -16.76
CA GLY A 152 10.29 -20.12 -16.03
C GLY A 152 9.22 -20.57 -15.04
N GLU A 153 9.67 -21.24 -13.97
CA GLU A 153 8.85 -21.81 -12.89
C GLU A 153 9.17 -21.12 -11.56
N SER A 154 8.31 -21.25 -10.56
CA SER A 154 8.38 -20.49 -9.32
C SER A 154 9.63 -20.78 -8.49
N ASP A 155 10.32 -21.90 -8.73
CA ASP A 155 11.60 -22.28 -8.14
C ASP A 155 12.80 -21.75 -8.94
N LYS A 156 12.67 -21.69 -10.27
CA LYS A 156 13.70 -21.31 -11.24
C LYS A 156 13.09 -20.36 -12.29
N PHE A 157 13.10 -19.09 -11.97
CA PHE A 157 12.61 -18.04 -12.86
C PHE A 157 13.67 -17.00 -13.17
N PHE A 158 13.56 -16.45 -14.36
CA PHE A 158 14.23 -15.23 -14.78
C PHE A 158 13.20 -14.10 -14.79
N PHE A 159 13.57 -12.94 -14.25
CA PHE A 159 12.70 -11.77 -14.27
C PHE A 159 13.42 -10.54 -14.83
N MET A 160 12.67 -9.74 -15.59
CA MET A 160 13.11 -8.48 -16.16
C MET A 160 12.14 -7.37 -15.74
N ARG A 161 12.67 -6.17 -15.47
CA ARG A 161 11.87 -5.02 -15.08
C ARG A 161 12.11 -3.87 -16.04
N LEU A 162 11.03 -3.26 -16.51
CA LEU A 162 11.06 -2.16 -17.47
C LEU A 162 10.27 -0.98 -16.90
N GLY A 163 10.83 0.23 -16.96
CA GLY A 163 10.15 1.46 -16.55
C GLY A 163 10.95 2.30 -15.57
N GLN A 164 10.27 3.27 -14.96
CA GLN A 164 10.86 4.15 -13.96
C GLN A 164 10.89 3.42 -12.61
N MET A 165 12.10 3.06 -12.18
CA MET A 165 12.33 2.40 -10.91
C MET A 165 13.21 3.30 -10.06
N HIS A 166 12.77 3.55 -8.83
CA HIS A 166 13.62 4.23 -7.86
C HIS A 166 14.67 3.22 -7.34
N GLN A 167 15.93 3.39 -7.74
CA GLN A 167 16.98 2.38 -7.51
C GLN A 167 17.61 2.47 -6.10
N PHE A 168 17.34 3.56 -5.36
CA PHE A 168 18.02 3.89 -4.10
C PHE A 168 17.11 4.16 -2.89
N SER A 169 15.78 4.15 -3.03
CA SER A 169 14.89 4.25 -1.86
C SER A 169 14.66 2.84 -1.30
N GLY A 170 14.69 2.69 0.03
CA GLY A 170 14.59 1.41 0.75
C GLY A 170 13.29 0.62 0.58
N VAL A 171 12.59 0.72 -0.56
CA VAL A 171 11.54 -0.20 -1.02
C VAL A 171 12.08 -1.60 -1.34
N GLY A 172 13.41 -1.79 -1.22
CA GLY A 172 14.04 -3.09 -1.01
C GLY A 172 13.65 -4.11 -2.06
N PHE A 173 13.86 -3.80 -3.34
CA PHE A 173 13.73 -4.76 -4.45
C PHE A 173 14.95 -5.68 -4.63
N GLY A 174 15.99 -5.49 -3.80
CA GLY A 174 17.10 -6.43 -3.61
C GLY A 174 16.75 -7.51 -2.61
#